data_AF-A0A1M5T8M3-F1
#
_entry.id   AF-A0A1M5T8M3-F1
#
_cell.length_a   1.000
_cell.length_b   1.000
_cell.length_c   1.000
_cell.angle_alpha   90.00
_cell.angle_beta   90.00
_cell.angle_gamma   90.00
#
_symmetry.space_group_name_H-M   'P 1'
#
loop_
_entity.id
_entity.type
_entity.pdbx_description
1 polymer ?
#
loop_
_entity_poly.entity_id
_entity_poly.type
_entity_poly.pdbx_seq_one_letter_code
_entity_poly.pdbx_strand_id
1 'polypeptide(L)'
;MIESLSNRQIAFVIFGVIIGYGIMGLPKDIAENIGTGGWIVLLGATGITVILGCIFTYLSYIYKNKTICEYSEILMGKCISKLIVFSYIIEFFLFSALAVRASSEVIKLNILLKTPVWSISLLFFIVIYYAVTKGLRTIARICELYGIVIIVVGLFSHILLFTQGELVNLRPFIVPASINSYIKALFTTVIPLLGIEVFAFIPFDKKIIKKYLSM
;
A
#
# COMPACT_ATOMS: atom_id res chain seq x y z
N MET A 1 14.00 13.14 -19.09
CA MET A 1 14.67 11.83 -18.92
C MET A 1 13.86 11.09 -17.86
N ILE A 2 13.22 9.98 -18.20
CA ILE A 2 12.44 9.20 -17.22
C ILE A 2 13.45 8.63 -16.22
N GLU A 3 13.39 9.08 -14.96
CA GLU A 3 14.30 8.60 -13.91
C GLU A 3 14.08 7.11 -13.69
N SER A 4 15.06 6.28 -13.99
CA SER A 4 14.96 4.86 -13.71
C SER A 4 15.26 4.58 -12.24
N LEU A 5 14.31 3.88 -11.60
CA LEU A 5 14.44 3.40 -10.23
C LEU A 5 15.02 1.98 -10.23
N SER A 6 15.80 1.65 -9.21
CA SER A 6 16.24 0.26 -8.96
C SER A 6 15.05 -0.60 -8.53
N ASN A 7 15.06 -1.90 -8.84
CA ASN A 7 14.05 -2.86 -8.36
C ASN A 7 13.86 -2.80 -6.84
N ARG A 8 14.96 -2.60 -6.10
CA ARG A 8 14.93 -2.46 -4.65
C ARG A 8 14.16 -1.20 -4.23
N GLN A 9 14.37 -0.09 -4.93
CA GLN A 9 13.68 1.17 -4.68
C GLN A 9 12.19 1.07 -5.00
N ILE A 10 11.83 0.41 -6.10
CA ILE A 10 10.43 0.14 -6.45
C ILE A 10 9.77 -0.72 -5.36
N ALA A 11 10.43 -1.79 -4.92
CA ALA A 11 9.93 -2.65 -3.85
C ALA A 11 9.69 -1.87 -2.54
N PHE A 12 10.61 -0.99 -2.14
CA PHE A 12 10.45 -0.19 -0.94
C PHE A 12 9.39 0.91 -1.06
N VAL A 13 9.19 1.49 -2.26
CA VAL A 13 8.07 2.42 -2.50
C VAL A 13 6.74 1.69 -2.30
N ILE A 14 6.58 0.50 -2.90
CA ILE A 14 5.36 -0.30 -2.78
C ILE A 14 5.15 -0.75 -1.34
N PHE A 15 6.21 -1.23 -0.69
CA PHE A 15 6.19 -1.57 0.74
C PHE A 15 5.67 -0.39 1.57
N GLY A 16 6.19 0.82 1.34
CA GLY A 16 5.76 2.02 2.04
C GLY A 16 4.29 2.38 1.80
N VAL A 17 3.79 2.22 0.57
CA VAL A 17 2.38 2.51 0.23
C VAL A 17 1.43 1.51 0.92
N ILE A 18 1.73 0.22 0.83
CA ILE A 18 0.88 -0.84 1.42
C ILE A 18 0.86 -0.73 2.95
N ILE A 19 2.03 -0.50 3.55
CA ILE A 19 2.14 -0.47 5.02
C ILE A 19 1.61 0.81 5.62
N GLY A 20 1.81 1.96 4.94
CA GLY A 20 1.61 3.28 5.52
C GLY A 20 0.29 3.45 6.27
N TYR A 21 -0.83 3.32 5.56
CA TYR A 21 -2.15 3.37 6.19
C TYR A 21 -2.58 2.00 6.76
N GLY A 22 -2.25 0.91 6.06
CA GLY A 22 -2.72 -0.43 6.38
C GLY A 22 -2.33 -0.91 7.78
N ILE A 23 -1.12 -0.61 8.26
CA ILE A 23 -0.67 -1.10 9.58
C ILE A 23 -1.49 -0.52 10.74
N MET A 24 -2.04 0.69 10.62
CA MET A 24 -2.66 1.38 11.76
C MET A 24 -4.06 0.82 12.11
N GLY A 25 -4.86 0.48 11.10
CA GLY A 25 -6.26 0.04 11.31
C GLY A 25 -6.49 -1.44 11.06
N LEU A 26 -5.78 -2.02 10.09
CA LEU A 26 -6.11 -3.35 9.55
C LEU A 26 -6.11 -4.47 10.60
N PRO A 27 -5.12 -4.60 11.50
CA PRO A 27 -5.13 -5.69 12.48
C PRO A 27 -6.32 -5.62 13.43
N LYS A 28 -6.70 -4.40 13.84
CA LYS A 28 -7.84 -4.15 14.72
C LYS A 28 -9.15 -4.46 14.00
N ASP A 29 -9.33 -3.93 12.80
CA ASP A 29 -10.55 -4.12 12.02
C ASP A 29 -10.80 -5.60 11.71
N ILE A 30 -9.74 -6.35 11.37
CA ILE A 30 -9.84 -7.79 11.13
C ILE A 30 -10.21 -8.54 12.43
N ALA A 31 -9.56 -8.20 13.55
CA ALA A 31 -9.83 -8.84 14.83
C ALA A 31 -11.25 -8.57 15.34
N GLU A 32 -11.80 -7.37 15.14
CA GLU A 32 -13.18 -7.04 15.52
C GLU A 32 -14.22 -7.77 14.65
N ASN A 33 -13.92 -8.02 13.37
CA ASN A 33 -14.87 -8.66 12.45
C ASN A 33 -14.86 -10.20 12.48
N ILE A 34 -13.67 -10.82 12.60
CA ILE A 34 -13.49 -12.28 12.46
C ILE A 34 -12.71 -12.90 13.64
N GLY A 35 -12.21 -12.07 14.56
CA GLY A 35 -11.43 -12.55 15.69
C GLY A 35 -10.16 -13.27 15.23
N THR A 36 -9.91 -14.42 15.86
CA THR A 36 -8.73 -15.26 15.64
C THR A 36 -8.64 -15.88 14.24
N GLY A 37 -9.74 -15.91 13.46
CA GLY A 37 -9.75 -16.39 12.07
C GLY A 37 -9.23 -15.38 11.02
N GLY A 38 -8.81 -14.19 11.47
CA GLY A 38 -8.45 -13.07 10.60
C GLY A 38 -7.29 -13.34 9.63
N TRP A 39 -6.36 -14.21 9.99
CA TRP A 39 -5.20 -14.55 9.17
C TRP A 39 -5.59 -15.20 7.83
N ILE A 40 -6.70 -15.96 7.78
CA ILE A 40 -7.21 -16.55 6.52
C ILE A 40 -7.66 -15.45 5.56
N VAL A 41 -8.36 -14.46 6.10
CA VAL A 41 -8.81 -13.31 5.32
C VAL A 41 -7.63 -12.50 4.81
N LEU A 42 -6.61 -12.30 5.64
CA LEU A 42 -5.38 -11.62 5.26
C LEU A 42 -4.64 -12.36 4.13
N LEU A 43 -4.53 -13.70 4.21
CA LEU A 43 -3.93 -14.51 3.15
C LEU A 43 -4.72 -14.43 1.84
N GLY A 44 -6.06 -14.53 1.92
CA GLY A 44 -6.93 -14.40 0.75
C GLY A 44 -6.81 -13.03 0.08
N ALA A 45 -6.85 -11.96 0.86
CA ALA A 45 -6.67 -10.59 0.37
C ALA A 45 -5.28 -10.39 -0.26
N THR A 46 -4.23 -10.90 0.39
CA THR A 46 -2.86 -10.87 -0.15
C THR A 46 -2.77 -11.60 -1.49
N GLY A 47 -3.40 -12.77 -1.62
CA GLY A 47 -3.45 -13.51 -2.89
C GLY A 47 -4.10 -12.70 -4.02
N ILE A 48 -5.22 -12.05 -3.74
CA ILE A 48 -5.90 -11.15 -4.69
C ILE A 48 -4.99 -10.00 -5.10
N THR A 49 -4.35 -9.33 -4.13
CA THR A 49 -3.43 -8.23 -4.39
C THR A 49 -2.25 -8.67 -5.24
N VAL A 50 -1.64 -9.83 -4.97
CA VAL A 50 -0.54 -10.37 -5.78
C VAL A 50 -0.98 -10.63 -7.21
N ILE A 51 -2.17 -11.22 -7.42
CA ILE A 51 -2.72 -11.43 -8.77
C ILE A 51 -2.88 -10.09 -9.51
N LEU A 52 -3.42 -9.07 -8.85
CA LEU A 52 -3.55 -7.73 -9.43
C LEU A 52 -2.18 -7.11 -9.78
N GLY A 53 -1.20 -7.24 -8.90
CA GLY A 53 0.18 -6.80 -9.15
C GLY A 53 0.81 -7.48 -10.35
N CYS A 54 0.60 -8.79 -10.52
CA CYS A 54 1.03 -9.53 -11.71
C CYS A 54 0.37 -9.01 -12.98
N ILE A 55 -0.94 -8.73 -12.95
CA ILE A 55 -1.68 -8.16 -14.08
C ILE A 55 -1.11 -6.78 -14.46
N PHE A 56 -0.91 -5.88 -13.50
CA PHE A 56 -0.33 -4.56 -13.76
C PHE A 56 1.09 -4.65 -14.33
N THR A 57 1.92 -5.54 -13.76
CA THR A 57 3.28 -5.77 -14.25
C THR A 57 3.28 -6.31 -15.68
N TYR A 58 2.37 -7.24 -15.99
CA TYR A 58 2.21 -7.81 -17.33
C TYR A 58 1.72 -6.77 -18.35
N LEU A 59 0.76 -5.92 -17.98
CA LEU A 59 0.28 -4.83 -18.83
C LEU A 59 1.39 -3.81 -19.11
N SER A 60 2.15 -3.40 -18.09
CA SER A 60 3.33 -2.52 -18.26
C SER A 60 4.41 -3.15 -19.15
N TYR A 61 4.49 -4.48 -19.17
CA TYR A 61 5.41 -5.21 -20.06
C TYR A 61 4.95 -5.23 -21.52
N ILE A 62 3.65 -5.46 -21.79
CA ILE A 62 3.09 -5.45 -23.14
C ILE A 62 3.13 -4.03 -23.73
N TYR A 63 2.63 -3.05 -22.99
CA TYR A 63 2.47 -1.67 -23.45
C TYR A 63 3.69 -0.83 -23.09
N LYS A 64 4.84 -1.20 -23.66
CA LYS A 64 6.15 -0.59 -23.37
C LYS A 64 6.14 0.93 -23.55
N ASN A 65 6.63 1.66 -22.55
CA ASN A 65 6.69 3.13 -22.47
C ASN A 65 5.33 3.84 -22.53
N LYS A 66 4.22 3.14 -22.31
CA LYS A 66 2.89 3.75 -22.23
C LYS A 66 2.48 3.88 -20.78
N THR A 67 1.95 5.04 -20.41
CA THR A 67 1.33 5.25 -19.10
C THR A 67 -0.01 4.51 -19.02
N ILE A 68 -0.55 4.32 -17.80
CA ILE A 68 -1.90 3.79 -17.63
C ILE A 68 -2.95 4.55 -18.43
N CYS A 69 -2.79 5.86 -18.59
CA CYS A 69 -3.65 6.69 -19.43
C CYS A 69 -3.59 6.22 -20.89
N GLU A 70 -2.39 5.98 -21.41
CA GLU A 70 -2.19 5.61 -22.81
C GLU A 70 -2.60 4.18 -23.13
N TYR A 71 -2.26 3.20 -22.30
CA TYR A 71 -2.62 1.81 -22.60
C TYR A 71 -4.10 1.53 -22.32
N SER A 72 -4.72 2.21 -21.34
CA SER A 72 -6.16 2.10 -21.11
C SER A 72 -6.97 2.70 -22.27
N GLU A 73 -6.48 3.77 -22.90
CA GLU A 73 -7.10 4.34 -24.11
C GLU A 73 -7.06 3.35 -25.28
N ILE A 74 -5.96 2.62 -25.45
CA ILE A 74 -5.82 1.60 -26.50
C ILE A 74 -6.77 0.41 -26.26
N LEU A 75 -6.90 -0.03 -25.00
CA LEU A 75 -7.70 -1.20 -24.64
C LEU A 75 -9.21 -0.93 -24.64
N MET A 76 -9.64 0.22 -24.12
CA MET A 76 -11.04 0.49 -23.79
C MET A 76 -11.60 1.75 -24.46
N GLY A 77 -10.77 2.47 -25.21
CA GLY A 77 -11.14 3.72 -25.88
C GLY A 77 -11.07 4.97 -24.99
N LYS A 78 -11.11 6.14 -25.63
CA LYS A 78 -10.91 7.47 -25.01
C LYS A 78 -11.84 7.79 -23.85
N CYS A 79 -13.13 7.43 -23.97
CA CYS A 79 -14.12 7.81 -22.96
C CYS A 79 -13.92 7.01 -21.66
N ILE A 80 -13.82 5.68 -21.78
CA ILE A 80 -13.65 4.78 -20.64
C ILE A 80 -12.29 4.98 -19.97
N SER A 81 -11.23 5.19 -20.75
CA SER A 81 -9.89 5.49 -20.22
C SER A 81 -9.89 6.74 -19.33
N LYS A 82 -10.52 7.84 -19.78
CA LYS A 82 -10.61 9.06 -18.97
C LYS A 82 -11.35 8.83 -17.65
N LEU A 83 -12.42 8.04 -17.66
CA LEU A 83 -13.15 7.70 -16.44
C LEU A 83 -12.28 6.90 -15.47
N ILE A 84 -11.51 5.93 -15.97
CA ILE A 84 -10.57 5.13 -15.15
C ILE A 84 -9.49 6.01 -14.52
N VAL A 85 -8.85 6.87 -15.33
CA VAL A 85 -7.81 7.79 -14.83
C VAL A 85 -8.38 8.73 -13.78
N PHE A 86 -9.59 9.26 -14.00
CA PHE A 86 -10.26 10.11 -13.03
C PHE A 86 -10.58 9.38 -11.72
N SER A 87 -11.03 8.13 -11.78
CA SER A 87 -11.23 7.28 -10.60
C SER A 87 -9.94 7.10 -9.81
N TYR A 88 -8.81 6.80 -10.47
CA TYR A 88 -7.51 6.70 -9.78
C TYR A 88 -7.08 8.02 -9.13
N ILE A 89 -7.32 9.17 -9.78
CA ILE A 89 -7.02 10.48 -9.18
C ILE A 89 -7.81 10.67 -7.89
N ILE A 90 -9.11 10.37 -7.88
CA ILE A 90 -9.95 10.47 -6.68
C ILE A 90 -9.45 9.50 -5.61
N GLU A 91 -9.15 8.26 -5.98
CA GLU A 91 -8.65 7.23 -5.06
C GLU A 91 -7.37 7.67 -4.37
N PHE A 92 -6.33 8.07 -5.12
CA PHE A 92 -5.07 8.55 -4.56
C PHE A 92 -5.25 9.81 -3.71
N PHE A 93 -6.14 10.71 -4.11
CA PHE A 93 -6.46 11.90 -3.33
C PHE A 93 -7.08 11.54 -1.98
N LEU A 94 -8.10 10.67 -1.97
CA LEU A 94 -8.74 10.23 -0.74
C LEU A 94 -7.77 9.44 0.15
N PHE A 95 -6.99 8.53 -0.42
CA PHE A 95 -6.02 7.73 0.32
C PHE A 95 -4.93 8.60 0.95
N SER A 96 -4.39 9.57 0.22
CA SER A 96 -3.40 10.51 0.76
C SER A 96 -3.99 11.40 1.88
N ALA A 97 -5.22 11.88 1.72
CA ALA A 97 -5.91 12.65 2.76
C ALA A 97 -6.14 11.81 4.03
N LEU A 98 -6.58 10.56 3.89
CA LEU A 98 -6.76 9.63 5.01
C LEU A 98 -5.44 9.30 5.70
N ALA A 99 -4.37 9.07 4.93
CA ALA A 99 -3.03 8.80 5.48
C ALA A 99 -2.51 9.98 6.31
N VAL A 100 -2.66 11.22 5.81
CA VAL A 100 -2.26 12.44 6.55
C VAL A 100 -3.12 12.60 7.81
N ARG A 101 -4.44 12.42 7.70
CA ARG A 101 -5.38 12.51 8.84
C ARG A 101 -5.03 11.50 9.93
N ALA A 102 -4.87 10.22 9.57
CA ALA A 102 -4.55 9.14 10.50
C ALA A 102 -3.21 9.38 11.18
N SER A 103 -2.18 9.73 10.41
CA SER A 103 -0.84 10.06 10.94
C SER A 103 -0.90 11.25 11.91
N SER A 104 -1.69 12.27 11.59
CA SER A 104 -1.85 13.46 12.43
C SER A 104 -2.59 13.14 13.75
N GLU A 105 -3.60 12.27 13.72
CA GLU A 105 -4.27 11.78 14.93
C GLU A 105 -3.32 10.98 15.83
N VAL A 106 -2.50 10.10 15.25
CA VAL A 106 -1.49 9.34 16.02
C VAL A 106 -0.52 10.27 16.72
N ILE A 107 0.00 11.30 16.04
CA ILE A 107 0.89 12.30 16.66
C ILE A 107 0.18 13.07 17.77
N LYS A 108 -1.07 13.51 17.54
CA LYS A 108 -1.85 14.20 18.56
C LYS A 108 -2.02 13.33 19.80
N LEU A 109 -2.42 12.06 19.64
CA LEU A 109 -2.72 11.16 20.75
C LEU A 109 -1.49 10.74 21.55
N ASN A 110 -0.29 10.76 20.96
CA ASN A 110 0.92 10.26 21.62
C ASN A 110 1.93 11.35 22.01
N ILE A 111 1.97 12.48 21.29
CA ILE A 111 3.03 13.48 21.42
C ILE A 111 2.45 14.87 21.66
N LEU A 112 1.58 15.35 20.78
CA LEU A 112 1.04 16.71 20.81
C LEU A 112 -0.44 16.74 21.25
N LEU A 113 -0.70 16.28 22.48
CA LEU A 113 -2.05 16.10 23.05
C LEU A 113 -2.98 17.33 22.93
N LYS A 114 -2.41 18.53 23.06
CA LYS A 114 -3.15 19.80 23.04
C LYS A 114 -3.25 20.46 21.66
N THR A 115 -2.54 19.94 20.66
CA THR A 115 -2.50 20.56 19.33
C THR A 115 -3.66 20.06 18.48
N PRO A 116 -4.40 20.95 17.78
CA PRO A 116 -5.48 20.51 16.91
C PRO A 116 -4.92 19.82 15.66
N VAL A 117 -5.67 18.86 15.15
CA VAL A 117 -5.19 17.95 14.11
C VAL A 117 -4.93 18.66 12.78
N TRP A 118 -5.73 19.69 12.46
CA TRP A 118 -5.56 20.47 11.24
C TRP A 118 -4.17 21.13 11.15
N SER A 119 -3.60 21.57 12.27
CA SER A 119 -2.26 22.19 12.29
C SER A 119 -1.17 21.14 12.00
N ILE A 120 -1.30 19.94 12.56
CA ILE A 120 -0.37 18.83 12.31
C ILE A 120 -0.45 18.38 10.84
N SER A 121 -1.67 18.25 10.31
CA SER A 121 -1.89 17.92 8.90
C SER A 121 -1.30 18.98 7.95
N LEU A 122 -1.40 20.27 8.28
CA LEU A 122 -0.80 21.34 7.50
C LEU A 122 0.74 21.22 7.44
N LEU A 123 1.38 20.88 8.56
CA LEU A 123 2.82 20.61 8.59
C LEU A 123 3.20 19.42 7.71
N PHE A 124 2.42 18.33 7.74
CA PHE A 124 2.61 17.20 6.84
C PHE A 124 2.55 17.63 5.37
N PHE A 125 1.55 18.43 4.98
CA PHE A 125 1.42 18.89 3.60
C PHE A 125 2.61 19.74 3.14
N ILE A 126 3.17 20.59 4.01
CA ILE A 126 4.39 21.36 3.70
C ILE A 126 5.57 20.41 3.40
N VAL A 127 5.76 19.40 4.24
CA VAL A 127 6.85 18.41 4.07
C VAL A 127 6.65 17.57 2.81
N ILE A 128 5.41 17.13 2.54
CA ILE A 128 5.06 16.36 1.34
C ILE A 128 5.32 17.21 0.08
N TYR A 129 4.87 18.47 0.07
CA TYR A 129 5.10 19.39 -1.03
C TYR A 129 6.60 19.56 -1.32
N TYR A 130 7.40 19.79 -0.27
CA TYR A 130 8.86 19.86 -0.40
C TYR A 130 9.44 18.56 -0.97
N ALA A 131 9.03 17.39 -0.48
CA ALA A 131 9.52 16.10 -0.98
C ALA A 131 9.18 15.88 -2.47
N VAL A 132 7.96 16.22 -2.89
CA VAL A 132 7.52 16.11 -4.29
C VAL A 132 8.35 17.00 -5.22
N THR A 133 8.74 18.20 -4.78
CA THR A 133 9.59 19.09 -5.59
C THR A 133 11.00 18.53 -5.86
N LYS A 134 11.45 17.54 -5.07
CA LYS A 134 12.76 16.87 -5.22
C LYS A 134 12.73 15.66 -6.16
N GLY A 135 11.58 15.32 -6.74
CA GLY A 135 11.44 14.25 -7.72
C GLY A 135 11.33 12.84 -7.15
N LEU A 136 10.99 11.89 -8.02
CA LEU A 136 10.63 10.51 -7.66
C LEU A 136 11.82 9.74 -7.06
N ARG A 137 13.04 9.97 -7.54
CA ARG A 137 14.23 9.30 -6.99
C ARG A 137 14.50 9.67 -5.53
N THR A 138 14.19 10.90 -5.13
CA THR A 138 14.34 11.34 -3.74
C THR A 138 13.33 10.64 -2.85
N ILE A 139 12.07 10.56 -3.29
CA ILE A 139 11.01 9.82 -2.57
C ILE A 139 11.40 8.36 -2.40
N ALA A 140 11.87 7.70 -3.48
CA ALA A 140 12.24 6.30 -3.43
C ALA A 140 13.40 6.01 -2.45
N ARG A 141 14.37 6.92 -2.33
CA ARG A 141 15.45 6.81 -1.32
C ARG A 141 14.91 6.96 0.11
N ILE A 142 13.96 7.86 0.32
CA ILE A 142 13.31 8.01 1.63
C ILE A 142 12.52 6.75 1.98
N CYS A 143 11.73 6.21 1.04
CA CYS A 143 11.02 4.95 1.23
C CYS A 143 11.95 3.77 1.52
N GLU A 144 13.12 3.72 0.88
CA GLU A 144 14.13 2.70 1.13
C GLU A 144 14.72 2.79 2.54
N LEU A 145 15.14 3.98 2.98
CA LEU A 145 15.66 4.19 4.32
C LEU A 145 14.59 3.91 5.39
N TYR A 146 13.41 4.49 5.22
CA TYR A 146 12.29 4.34 6.15
C TYR A 146 11.76 2.91 6.18
N GLY A 147 11.71 2.24 5.03
CA GLY A 147 11.27 0.85 4.91
C GLY A 147 12.16 -0.11 5.69
N ILE A 148 13.48 0.07 5.65
CA ILE A 148 14.40 -0.73 6.48
C ILE A 148 14.12 -0.54 7.97
N VAL A 149 13.92 0.71 8.41
CA VAL A 149 13.58 1.01 9.81
C VAL A 149 12.27 0.34 10.21
N ILE A 150 11.22 0.43 9.39
CA ILE A 150 9.94 -0.23 9.65
C ILE A 150 10.12 -1.75 9.76
N ILE A 151 10.88 -2.38 8.87
CA ILE A 151 11.10 -3.83 8.92
C ILE A 151 11.81 -4.21 10.22
N VAL A 152 12.86 -3.51 10.60
CA VAL A 152 13.63 -3.81 11.81
C VAL A 152 12.78 -3.61 13.06
N VAL A 153 12.13 -2.45 13.19
CA VAL A 153 11.27 -2.14 14.34
C VAL A 153 10.05 -3.06 14.39
N GLY A 154 9.46 -3.35 13.24
CA GLY A 154 8.33 -4.27 13.11
C GLY A 154 8.70 -5.69 13.51
N LEU A 155 9.81 -6.24 13.03
CA LEU A 155 10.26 -7.58 13.44
C LEU A 155 10.54 -7.62 14.95
N PHE A 156 11.21 -6.60 15.49
CA PHE A 156 11.46 -6.49 16.91
C PHE A 156 10.16 -6.42 17.72
N SER A 157 9.17 -5.63 17.30
CA SER A 157 7.88 -5.54 17.98
C SER A 157 7.12 -6.87 17.94
N HIS A 158 7.15 -7.59 16.82
CA HIS A 158 6.52 -8.92 16.72
C HIS A 158 7.19 -9.93 17.64
N ILE A 159 8.53 -9.95 17.73
CA ILE A 159 9.25 -10.82 18.67
C ILE A 159 8.80 -10.55 20.11
N LEU A 160 8.73 -9.28 20.52
CA LEU A 160 8.24 -8.91 21.86
C LEU A 160 6.79 -9.37 22.08
N LEU A 161 5.90 -9.17 21.10
CA LEU A 161 4.52 -9.64 21.18
C LEU A 161 4.44 -11.16 21.35
N PHE A 162 5.29 -11.93 20.68
CA PHE A 162 5.36 -13.39 20.87
C PHE A 162 5.81 -13.79 22.29
N THR A 163 6.63 -12.98 22.97
CA THR A 163 7.02 -13.27 24.36
C THR A 163 5.93 -12.99 25.39
N GLN A 164 5.01 -12.07 25.09
CA GLN A 164 3.92 -11.68 25.99
C GLN A 164 2.60 -12.41 25.68
N GLY A 165 2.43 -12.91 24.46
CA GLY A 165 1.20 -13.54 24.02
C GLY A 165 1.04 -14.96 24.54
N GLU A 166 -0.16 -15.29 25.04
CA GLU A 166 -0.55 -16.66 25.35
C GLU A 166 -1.11 -17.36 24.11
N LEU A 167 -0.54 -18.51 23.74
CA LEU A 167 -1.00 -19.32 22.59
C LEU A 167 -2.48 -19.74 22.70
N VAL A 168 -3.04 -19.77 23.91
CA VAL A 168 -4.45 -20.06 24.15
C VAL A 168 -5.36 -19.01 23.51
N ASN A 169 -4.93 -17.75 23.46
CA ASN A 169 -5.69 -16.65 22.86
C ASN A 169 -5.75 -16.72 21.33
N LEU A 170 -4.98 -17.61 20.69
CA LEU A 170 -5.09 -17.88 19.25
C LEU A 170 -6.20 -18.88 18.92
N ARG A 171 -6.77 -19.55 19.94
CA ARG A 171 -7.85 -20.53 19.74
C ARG A 171 -9.22 -19.85 19.83
N PRO A 172 -10.18 -20.26 18.97
CA PRO A 172 -10.04 -21.22 17.87
C PRO A 172 -9.31 -20.59 16.67
N PHE A 173 -8.41 -21.32 16.00
CA PHE A 173 -7.68 -20.79 14.82
C PHE A 173 -8.60 -20.42 13.66
N ILE A 174 -9.79 -21.02 13.61
CA ILE A 174 -10.84 -20.72 12.65
C ILE A 174 -12.11 -20.51 13.45
N VAL A 175 -12.66 -19.30 13.36
CA VAL A 175 -13.94 -18.99 13.98
C VAL A 175 -15.04 -19.52 13.05
N PRO A 176 -16.00 -20.33 13.53
CA PRO A 176 -17.18 -20.68 12.77
C PRO A 176 -18.08 -19.44 12.64
N ALA A 177 -17.68 -18.53 11.75
CA ALA A 177 -18.46 -17.39 11.31
C ALA A 177 -19.16 -17.71 10.00
N SER A 178 -20.23 -16.98 9.68
CA SER A 178 -20.91 -17.12 8.40
C SER A 178 -19.94 -16.86 7.24
N ILE A 179 -20.06 -17.60 6.14
CA ILE A 179 -19.26 -17.38 4.92
C ILE A 179 -19.35 -15.91 4.46
N ASN A 180 -20.52 -15.29 4.62
CA ASN A 180 -20.72 -13.87 4.31
C ASN A 180 -19.82 -12.94 5.13
N SER A 181 -19.56 -13.26 6.40
CA SER A 181 -18.64 -12.49 7.25
C SER A 181 -17.21 -12.54 6.72
N TYR A 182 -16.75 -13.72 6.30
CA TYR A 182 -15.43 -13.91 5.69
C TYR A 182 -15.28 -13.12 4.39
N ILE A 183 -16.28 -13.18 3.51
CA ILE A 183 -16.29 -12.44 2.25
C ILE A 183 -16.25 -10.92 2.51
N LYS A 184 -17.08 -10.42 3.44
CA LYS A 184 -17.11 -9.00 3.80
C LYS A 184 -15.77 -8.51 4.36
N ALA A 185 -15.15 -9.29 5.23
CA ALA A 185 -13.84 -8.97 5.78
C ALA A 185 -12.75 -9.00 4.71
N LEU A 186 -12.85 -9.89 3.73
CA LEU A 186 -11.91 -9.96 2.62
C LEU A 186 -11.98 -8.70 1.75
N PHE A 187 -13.18 -8.22 1.39
CA PHE A 187 -13.32 -6.96 0.65
C PHE A 187 -12.81 -5.75 1.44
N THR A 188 -13.05 -5.69 2.74
CA THR A 188 -12.53 -4.60 3.59
C THR A 188 -11.02 -4.66 3.77
N THR A 189 -10.42 -5.85 3.80
CA THR A 189 -8.96 -6.06 3.90
C THR A 189 -8.23 -5.76 2.60
N VAL A 190 -8.88 -5.93 1.44
CA VAL A 190 -8.29 -5.56 0.15
C VAL A 190 -8.10 -4.06 0.02
N ILE A 191 -8.97 -3.22 0.61
CA ILE A 191 -8.90 -1.76 0.49
C ILE A 191 -7.55 -1.19 0.97
N PRO A 192 -7.03 -1.53 2.17
CA PRO A 192 -5.69 -1.09 2.58
C PRO A 192 -4.54 -1.67 1.76
N LEU A 193 -4.79 -2.72 0.98
CA LEU A 193 -3.82 -3.31 0.05
C LEU A 193 -3.92 -2.71 -1.37
N LEU A 194 -4.92 -1.86 -1.63
CA LEU A 194 -4.94 -0.97 -2.78
C LEU A 194 -3.80 0.04 -2.58
N GLY A 195 -2.89 0.04 -3.53
CA GLY A 195 -1.57 0.64 -3.45
C GLY A 195 -0.58 -0.08 -4.38
N ILE A 196 -0.95 -1.28 -4.83
CA ILE A 196 -0.19 -2.06 -5.81
C ILE A 196 -0.33 -1.51 -7.23
N GLU A 197 -1.41 -0.79 -7.52
CA GLU A 197 -1.64 -0.08 -8.78
C GLU A 197 -0.56 0.97 -9.08
N VAL A 198 0.24 1.38 -8.09
CA VAL A 198 1.45 2.19 -8.29
C VAL A 198 2.41 1.55 -9.31
N PHE A 199 2.42 0.23 -9.47
CA PHE A 199 3.16 -0.46 -10.54
C PHE A 199 2.77 -0.03 -11.96
N ALA A 200 1.52 0.40 -12.16
CA ALA A 200 1.07 0.89 -13.46
C ALA A 200 1.57 2.31 -13.77
N PHE A 201 1.97 3.07 -12.74
CA PHE A 201 2.46 4.44 -12.88
C PHE A 201 3.99 4.55 -12.87
N ILE A 202 4.70 3.57 -12.29
CA ILE A 202 6.16 3.53 -12.30
C ILE A 202 6.68 2.87 -13.59
N PRO A 203 7.43 3.58 -14.44
CA PRO A 203 8.01 3.01 -15.65
C PRO A 203 9.16 2.05 -15.31
N PHE A 204 9.07 0.80 -15.74
CA PHE A 204 10.12 -0.21 -15.54
C PHE A 204 11.30 -0.01 -16.52
N ASP A 205 12.54 -0.12 -16.01
CA ASP A 205 13.76 0.11 -16.79
C ASP A 205 14.07 -1.03 -17.80
N LYS A 206 14.54 -0.63 -18.99
CA LYS A 206 14.69 -1.45 -20.20
C LYS A 206 15.76 -2.54 -20.11
N LYS A 207 16.73 -2.45 -19.19
CA LYS A 207 17.81 -3.45 -19.03
C LYS A 207 17.39 -4.73 -18.31
N ILE A 208 16.32 -4.67 -17.52
CA ILE A 208 15.81 -5.80 -16.72
C ILE A 208 15.12 -6.84 -17.63
N ILE A 209 14.50 -6.36 -18.71
CA ILE A 209 13.66 -7.15 -19.62
C ILE A 209 14.45 -8.25 -20.36
N LYS A 210 15.74 -8.02 -20.66
CA LYS A 210 16.54 -9.01 -21.40
C LYS A 210 17.04 -10.15 -20.51
N LYS A 211 17.17 -9.94 -19.20
CA LYS A 211 17.76 -10.90 -18.25
C LYS A 211 16.76 -11.96 -17.76
N TYR A 212 15.47 -11.62 -17.70
CA TYR A 212 14.40 -12.56 -17.32
C TYR A 212 13.88 -13.41 -18.49
N LEU A 213 14.26 -13.07 -19.74
CA LEU A 213 13.93 -13.84 -20.95
C LEU A 213 15.10 -14.69 -21.46
N SER A 214 16.29 -14.55 -20.85
CA SER A 214 17.48 -15.34 -21.17
C SER A 214 17.73 -16.46 -20.15
N MET A 215 16.74 -16.76 -19.31
CA MET A 215 16.75 -17.80 -18.28
C MET A 215 15.48 -18.61 -18.41
#